data_AF-A0A847NHD8-F1
#
_entry.id   AF-A0A847NHD8-F1
#
_cell.length_a   1.000
_cell.length_b   1.000
_cell.length_c   1.000
_cell.angle_alpha   90.00
_cell.angle_beta   90.00
_cell.angle_gamma   90.00
#
_symmetry.space_group_name_H-M   'P 1'
#
loop_
_entity.id
_entity.type
_entity.pdbx_description
1 polymer ?
#
loop_
_entity_poly.entity_id
_entity_poly.type
_entity_poly.pdbx_seq_one_letter_code
_entity_poly.pdbx_strand_id
1 'polypeptide(L)'
;MAIINVTPLTDISSLINSDSVTEGDVLLLEEGIYFQSVAVLKNNIRIVAKGPGVIFDGRSTLLDAFISNKAIGNRNNGLEIYGTNNLLLDKVLIDNGQGVIISGGNGSVAIGNFIRGTKLGTYEIFDGYSNHFVGENHIVCNRTEGIDNNGQFNIFLDNEILNNGDTGILLGTNSILNLVMDNELVCNIPENIDDRGIDNYLINNTEKPCGPCESPSEVCDNFPEEDNSINEPREGEN
;
A
#
# COMPACT_ATOMS: atom_id res chain seq x y z
N MET A 1 24.53 -10.93 5.08
CA MET A 1 23.21 -11.53 4.81
C MET A 1 22.99 -12.74 5.70
N ALA A 2 22.64 -12.45 6.94
CA ALA A 2 22.08 -13.37 7.90
C ALA A 2 20.54 -13.27 7.91
N ILE A 3 19.88 -14.31 8.38
CA ILE A 3 18.46 -14.29 8.74
C ILE A 3 18.38 -14.30 10.26
N ILE A 4 17.71 -13.30 10.83
CA ILE A 4 17.60 -13.08 12.27
C ILE A 4 16.14 -13.22 12.66
N ASN A 5 15.84 -14.19 13.53
CA ASN A 5 14.48 -14.38 14.02
C ASN A 5 14.14 -13.29 15.05
N VAL A 6 12.97 -12.69 14.90
CA VAL A 6 12.50 -11.58 15.72
C VAL A 6 11.16 -11.96 16.33
N THR A 7 11.02 -11.79 17.64
CA THR A 7 9.76 -12.06 18.36
C THR A 7 8.97 -10.77 18.58
N PRO A 8 7.66 -10.84 18.87
CA PRO A 8 6.85 -9.66 19.21
C PRO A 8 7.36 -8.82 20.40
N LEU A 9 8.22 -9.39 21.26
CA LEU A 9 8.82 -8.70 22.40
C LEU A 9 10.12 -7.96 22.04
N THR A 10 10.62 -8.13 20.82
CA THR A 10 11.86 -7.53 20.35
C THR A 10 11.63 -6.09 19.90
N ASP A 11 12.39 -5.15 20.47
CA ASP A 11 12.50 -3.79 19.92
C ASP A 11 13.29 -3.86 18.61
N ILE A 12 12.57 -3.79 17.49
CA ILE A 12 13.16 -3.98 16.16
C ILE A 12 14.06 -2.80 15.80
N SER A 13 13.68 -1.57 16.15
CA SER A 13 14.49 -0.39 15.88
C SER A 13 15.84 -0.46 16.60
N SER A 14 15.82 -0.86 17.88
CA SER A 14 17.05 -1.09 18.65
C SER A 14 17.88 -2.24 18.08
N LEU A 15 17.24 -3.31 17.60
CA LEU A 15 17.94 -4.43 16.98
C LEU A 15 18.65 -3.99 15.69
N ILE A 16 17.97 -3.26 14.81
CA ILE A 16 18.54 -2.74 13.56
C ILE A 16 19.73 -1.83 13.84
N ASN A 17 19.61 -0.94 14.83
CA ASN A 17 20.67 -0.01 15.20
C ASN A 17 21.88 -0.67 15.89
N SER A 18 21.74 -1.91 16.36
CA SER A 18 22.84 -2.66 16.97
C SER A 18 23.86 -3.17 15.96
N ASP A 19 25.04 -3.55 16.44
CA ASP A 19 26.07 -4.22 15.61
C ASP A 19 25.69 -5.66 15.20
N SER A 20 24.56 -6.19 15.69
CA SER A 20 24.10 -7.55 15.38
C SER A 20 23.37 -7.62 14.03
N VAL A 21 23.00 -6.48 13.45
CA VAL A 21 22.34 -6.37 12.14
C VAL A 21 23.25 -5.61 11.20
N THR A 22 23.52 -6.17 10.02
CA THR A 22 24.31 -5.54 8.96
C THR A 22 23.46 -5.29 7.72
N GLU A 23 23.87 -4.33 6.90
CA GLU A 23 23.18 -4.03 5.63
C GLU A 23 23.04 -5.31 4.78
N GLY A 24 21.84 -5.52 4.23
CA GLY A 24 21.52 -6.74 3.46
C GLY A 24 20.93 -7.89 4.29
N ASP A 25 20.90 -7.81 5.63
CA ASP A 25 20.32 -8.85 6.48
C ASP A 25 18.78 -8.89 6.42
N VAL A 26 18.22 -10.03 6.83
CA VAL A 26 16.78 -10.28 6.88
C VAL A 26 16.35 -10.45 8.33
N LEU A 27 15.37 -9.66 8.77
CA LEU A 27 14.64 -9.88 10.01
C LEU A 27 13.40 -10.71 9.70
N LEU A 28 13.37 -11.96 10.17
CA LEU A 28 12.23 -12.87 10.01
C LEU A 28 11.34 -12.77 11.25
N LEU A 29 10.13 -12.21 11.07
CA LEU A 29 9.16 -12.02 12.13
C LEU A 29 8.43 -13.32 12.43
N GLU A 30 8.55 -13.81 13.66
CA GLU A 30 7.72 -14.90 14.18
C GLU A 30 6.26 -14.43 14.34
N GLU A 31 5.31 -15.37 14.38
CA GLU A 31 3.89 -15.02 14.52
C GLU A 31 3.60 -14.24 15.82
N GLY A 32 2.68 -13.28 15.72
CA GLY A 32 2.27 -12.43 16.83
C GLY A 32 2.05 -10.97 16.43
N ILE A 33 1.66 -10.16 17.42
CA ILE A 33 1.33 -8.74 17.22
C ILE A 33 2.48 -7.86 17.68
N TYR A 34 3.07 -7.08 16.77
CA TYR A 34 4.18 -6.18 17.03
C TYR A 34 3.66 -4.75 17.21
N PHE A 35 3.53 -4.29 18.46
CA PHE A 35 3.01 -2.95 18.80
C PHE A 35 4.11 -1.86 18.83
N GLN A 36 4.80 -1.66 17.70
CA GLN A 36 5.93 -0.74 17.62
C GLN A 36 6.06 -0.09 16.25
N SER A 37 6.51 1.16 16.21
CA SER A 37 7.03 1.78 14.99
C SER A 37 8.46 1.33 14.76
N VAL A 38 8.81 1.00 13.51
CA VAL A 38 10.16 0.55 13.15
C VAL A 38 10.86 1.59 12.31
N ALA A 39 12.00 2.06 12.81
CA ALA A 39 12.94 2.88 12.07
C ALA A 39 14.05 2.01 11.50
N VAL A 40 14.14 1.96 10.17
CA VAL A 40 15.22 1.28 9.45
C VAL A 40 16.20 2.36 9.00
N LEU A 41 17.39 2.40 9.62
CA LEU A 41 18.43 3.39 9.32
C LEU A 41 19.61 2.81 8.52
N LYS A 42 19.56 1.52 8.20
CA LYS A 42 20.59 0.76 7.49
C LYS A 42 20.06 0.35 6.12
N ASN A 43 20.90 0.41 5.09
CA ASN A 43 20.47 0.06 3.74
C ASN A 43 20.20 -1.45 3.61
N ASN A 44 19.26 -1.79 2.72
CA ASN A 44 18.99 -3.17 2.30
C ASN A 44 18.58 -4.14 3.42
N ILE A 45 18.04 -3.64 4.53
CA ILE A 45 17.40 -4.50 5.54
C ILE A 45 16.05 -4.95 5.00
N ARG A 46 15.75 -6.24 5.12
CA ARG A 46 14.44 -6.80 4.76
C ARG A 46 13.73 -7.29 5.99
N ILE A 47 12.48 -6.87 6.19
CA ILE A 47 11.65 -7.36 7.29
C ILE A 47 10.55 -8.24 6.70
N VAL A 48 10.60 -9.53 7.01
CA VAL A 48 9.80 -10.56 6.35
C VAL A 48 8.89 -11.23 7.37
N ALA A 49 7.60 -11.31 7.07
CA ALA A 49 6.67 -12.14 7.84
C ALA A 49 6.99 -13.61 7.60
N LYS A 50 7.11 -14.40 8.68
CA LYS A 50 7.19 -15.86 8.55
C LYS A 50 5.87 -16.49 8.10
N GLY A 51 4.75 -15.81 8.30
CA GLY A 51 3.42 -16.28 7.92
C GLY A 51 2.32 -15.25 8.19
N PRO A 52 1.07 -15.57 7.86
CA PRO A 52 -0.07 -14.66 7.97
C PRO A 52 -0.45 -14.30 9.42
N GLY A 53 0.06 -15.03 10.42
CA GLY A 53 -0.09 -14.70 11.84
C GLY A 53 0.80 -13.56 12.34
N VAL A 54 1.65 -13.00 11.49
CA VAL A 54 2.44 -11.79 11.78
C VAL A 54 1.54 -10.57 11.56
N ILE A 55 1.22 -9.87 12.65
CA ILE A 55 0.44 -8.63 12.62
C ILE A 55 1.35 -7.51 13.07
N PHE A 56 1.59 -6.55 12.19
CA PHE A 56 2.40 -5.39 12.54
C PHE A 56 1.50 -4.20 12.86
N ASP A 57 1.39 -3.87 14.15
CA ASP A 57 0.73 -2.65 14.61
C ASP A 57 1.83 -1.60 14.78
N GLY A 58 2.15 -0.94 13.66
CA GLY A 58 3.24 0.01 13.50
C GLY A 58 3.14 1.27 14.37
N ARG A 59 2.15 1.35 15.26
CA ARG A 59 1.67 2.60 15.88
C ARG A 59 1.53 3.74 14.87
N SER A 60 1.22 3.39 13.62
CA SER A 60 1.12 4.28 12.45
C SER A 60 2.39 4.65 11.69
N THR A 61 3.60 4.11 11.98
CA THR A 61 4.86 4.48 11.26
C THR A 61 5.74 3.25 10.93
N LEU A 62 6.12 3.07 9.66
CA LEU A 62 6.91 1.92 9.17
C LEU A 62 7.90 2.31 8.05
N LEU A 63 9.21 2.31 8.32
CA LEU A 63 10.25 2.51 7.28
C LEU A 63 10.75 1.16 6.69
N ASP A 64 10.95 1.11 5.37
CA ASP A 64 11.64 0.10 4.54
C ASP A 64 11.12 -1.34 4.40
N ALA A 65 11.30 -1.86 3.18
CA ALA A 65 10.93 -3.17 2.63
C ALA A 65 10.29 -4.19 3.58
N PHE A 66 8.96 -4.13 3.67
CA PHE A 66 8.14 -5.18 4.26
C PHE A 66 7.55 -6.01 3.12
N ILE A 67 7.66 -7.34 3.16
CA ILE A 67 7.05 -8.27 2.17
C ILE A 67 5.94 -9.10 2.84
N SER A 68 4.76 -9.19 2.20
CA SER A 68 3.60 -10.02 2.60
C SER A 68 3.09 -9.87 4.05
N ASN A 69 2.74 -8.65 4.48
CA ASN A 69 2.20 -8.38 5.82
C ASN A 69 0.71 -8.01 5.74
N LYS A 70 -0.02 -8.33 6.81
CA LYS A 70 -1.40 -7.90 7.01
C LYS A 70 -1.47 -6.79 8.07
N ALA A 71 -2.18 -5.70 7.77
CA ALA A 71 -2.54 -4.65 8.72
C ALA A 71 -4.06 -4.46 8.68
N ILE A 72 -4.74 -4.81 9.77
CA ILE A 72 -6.20 -4.84 9.83
C ILE A 72 -6.73 -4.05 11.03
N GLY A 73 -7.70 -3.16 10.79
CA GLY A 73 -8.44 -2.49 11.85
C GLY A 73 -7.66 -1.43 12.64
N ASN A 74 -6.53 -0.95 12.12
CA ASN A 74 -5.77 0.11 12.77
C ASN A 74 -6.58 1.40 12.79
N ARG A 75 -6.71 2.04 13.94
CA ARG A 75 -7.51 3.28 14.06
C ARG A 75 -6.93 4.45 13.26
N ASN A 76 -5.62 4.45 13.06
CA ASN A 76 -4.90 5.47 12.31
C ASN A 76 -4.36 4.82 11.01
N ASN A 77 -3.05 4.72 10.81
CA ASN A 77 -2.52 4.28 9.51
C ASN A 77 -2.30 2.77 9.47
N GLY A 78 -2.59 2.15 8.33
CA GLY A 78 -2.20 0.77 8.03
C GLY A 78 -0.69 0.69 7.74
N LEU A 79 -0.19 1.63 6.93
CA LEU A 79 1.21 1.74 6.57
C LEU A 79 1.61 3.20 6.30
N GLU A 80 2.71 3.66 6.90
CA GLU A 80 3.26 4.99 6.65
C GLU A 80 4.75 4.86 6.38
N ILE A 81 5.17 5.30 5.20
CA ILE A 81 6.50 5.07 4.64
C ILE A 81 7.20 6.40 4.46
N TYR A 82 8.42 6.44 4.96
CA TYR A 82 9.36 7.54 4.80
C TYR A 82 10.64 7.05 4.11
N GLY A 83 11.24 7.91 3.31
CA GLY A 83 12.55 7.66 2.70
C GLY A 83 12.48 7.09 1.28
N THR A 84 13.58 6.47 0.87
CA THR A 84 13.89 6.15 -0.54
C THR A 84 14.10 4.64 -0.71
N ASN A 85 13.70 4.10 -1.87
CA ASN A 85 13.88 2.69 -2.25
C ASN A 85 13.14 1.67 -1.36
N ASN A 86 11.92 1.99 -0.93
CA ASN A 86 11.09 1.05 -0.19
C ASN A 86 10.42 0.03 -1.13
N LEU A 87 10.15 -1.17 -0.63
CA LEU A 87 9.37 -2.19 -1.34
C LEU A 87 8.13 -2.57 -0.52
N LEU A 88 6.94 -2.37 -1.12
CA LEU A 88 5.65 -2.85 -0.61
C LEU A 88 5.19 -3.95 -1.55
N LEU A 89 5.35 -5.20 -1.13
CA LEU A 89 4.99 -6.36 -1.94
C LEU A 89 3.93 -7.18 -1.22
N ASP A 90 2.83 -7.44 -1.93
CA ASP A 90 1.74 -8.33 -1.53
C ASP A 90 1.17 -8.03 -0.13
N LYS A 91 0.95 -6.74 0.18
CA LYS A 91 0.32 -6.32 1.44
C LYS A 91 -1.18 -6.50 1.42
N VAL A 92 -1.74 -6.72 2.61
CA VAL A 92 -3.18 -6.77 2.83
C VAL A 92 -3.52 -5.73 3.90
N LEU A 93 -4.17 -4.64 3.49
CA LEU A 93 -4.49 -3.49 4.34
C LEU A 93 -6.02 -3.33 4.40
N ILE A 94 -6.64 -3.75 5.49
CA ILE A 94 -8.12 -3.80 5.62
C ILE A 94 -8.61 -2.97 6.81
N ASP A 95 -9.64 -2.15 6.62
CA ASP A 95 -10.36 -1.42 7.67
C ASP A 95 -9.48 -0.50 8.55
N ASN A 96 -8.39 0.00 7.97
CA ASN A 96 -7.51 0.96 8.64
C ASN A 96 -8.10 2.39 8.56
N GLY A 97 -7.61 3.33 9.38
CA GLY A 97 -7.91 4.75 9.19
C GLY A 97 -7.37 5.23 7.85
N GLN A 98 -6.06 5.14 7.63
CA GLN A 98 -5.39 5.34 6.34
C GLN A 98 -4.79 4.03 5.81
N GLY A 99 -4.70 3.83 4.50
CA GLY A 99 -4.10 2.62 3.91
C GLY A 99 -2.57 2.71 3.85
N VAL A 100 -2.04 3.34 2.81
CA VAL A 100 -0.63 3.62 2.59
C VAL A 100 -0.41 5.13 2.55
N ILE A 101 0.62 5.60 3.25
CA ILE A 101 1.14 6.96 3.13
C ILE A 101 2.57 6.88 2.66
N ILE A 102 2.89 7.57 1.57
CA ILE A 102 4.24 7.73 1.03
C ILE A 102 4.63 9.20 1.19
N SER A 103 5.64 9.50 2.00
CA SER A 103 6.09 10.88 2.19
C SER A 103 7.61 10.99 2.28
N GLY A 104 8.17 12.04 1.67
CA GLY A 104 9.60 12.37 1.69
C GLY A 104 10.53 11.26 1.17
N GLY A 105 11.07 11.42 -0.04
CA GLY A 105 12.03 10.49 -0.64
C GLY A 105 11.73 10.19 -2.10
N ASN A 106 12.24 9.06 -2.61
CA ASN A 106 12.01 8.64 -4.00
C ASN A 106 12.23 7.13 -4.23
N GLY A 107 11.82 6.64 -5.41
CA GLY A 107 12.27 5.32 -5.90
C GLY A 107 11.65 4.11 -5.22
N SER A 108 10.55 4.28 -4.48
CA SER A 108 9.85 3.14 -3.87
C SER A 108 9.02 2.38 -4.89
N VAL A 109 8.71 1.12 -4.58
CA VAL A 109 7.97 0.20 -5.42
C VAL A 109 6.86 -0.44 -4.61
N ALA A 110 5.62 -0.39 -5.09
CA ALA A 110 4.45 -1.01 -4.48
C ALA A 110 3.73 -1.89 -5.49
N ILE A 111 3.78 -3.21 -5.26
CA ILE A 111 3.26 -4.22 -6.20
C ILE A 111 2.37 -5.23 -5.47
N GLY A 112 1.25 -5.61 -6.09
CA GLY A 112 0.42 -6.73 -5.64
C GLY A 112 -0.34 -6.48 -4.33
N ASN A 113 -0.44 -5.23 -3.89
CA ASN A 113 -1.06 -4.91 -2.60
C ASN A 113 -2.59 -4.86 -2.71
N PHE A 114 -3.27 -5.39 -1.71
CA PHE A 114 -4.72 -5.31 -1.52
C PHE A 114 -5.06 -4.29 -0.44
N ILE A 115 -5.86 -3.27 -0.77
CA ILE A 115 -6.28 -2.20 0.15
C ILE A 115 -7.80 -2.05 0.14
N ARG A 116 -8.42 -2.16 1.31
CA ARG A 116 -9.88 -2.10 1.46
C ARG A 116 -10.35 -1.43 2.75
N GLY A 117 -11.50 -0.75 2.69
CA GLY A 117 -12.24 -0.31 3.87
C GLY A 117 -11.58 0.83 4.63
N THR A 118 -10.65 1.59 4.03
CA THR A 118 -10.03 2.72 4.72
C THR A 118 -11.01 3.87 4.94
N LYS A 119 -10.79 4.68 5.99
CA LYS A 119 -11.78 5.66 6.49
C LYS A 119 -11.38 7.12 6.34
N LEU A 120 -10.10 7.41 6.18
CA LEU A 120 -9.53 8.77 6.16
C LEU A 120 -8.68 9.01 4.91
N GLY A 121 -8.08 7.96 4.35
CA GLY A 121 -7.18 8.01 3.20
C GLY A 121 -6.81 6.60 2.73
N THR A 122 -6.54 6.39 1.44
CA THR A 122 -6.30 5.04 0.92
C THR A 122 -4.86 4.82 0.53
N TYR A 123 -4.38 5.52 -0.50
CA TYR A 123 -2.99 5.48 -0.94
C TYR A 123 -2.57 6.91 -1.24
N GLU A 124 -1.94 7.56 -0.27
CA GLU A 124 -1.55 8.97 -0.35
C GLU A 124 -0.06 9.11 -0.66
N ILE A 125 0.29 9.83 -1.73
CA ILE A 125 1.66 10.18 -2.10
C ILE A 125 1.81 11.68 -1.98
N PHE A 126 2.55 12.13 -0.97
CA PHE A 126 2.72 13.55 -0.69
C PHE A 126 3.65 14.28 -1.68
N ASP A 127 3.48 15.60 -1.74
CA ASP A 127 4.38 16.50 -2.48
C ASP A 127 5.85 16.29 -2.05
N GLY A 128 6.75 16.43 -3.01
CA GLY A 128 8.18 16.19 -2.85
C GLY A 128 8.60 14.71 -2.97
N TYR A 129 7.66 13.78 -3.13
CA TYR A 129 7.98 12.39 -3.47
C TYR A 129 8.13 12.19 -4.98
N SER A 130 9.03 11.29 -5.41
CA SER A 130 9.21 11.02 -6.84
C SER A 130 9.60 9.59 -7.20
N ASN A 131 9.45 9.22 -8.47
CA ASN A 131 9.86 7.91 -9.02
C ASN A 131 9.26 6.71 -8.26
N HIS A 132 8.02 6.82 -7.79
CA HIS A 132 7.30 5.72 -7.18
C HIS A 132 6.66 4.85 -8.27
N PHE A 133 6.92 3.55 -8.26
CA PHE A 133 6.17 2.58 -9.05
C PHE A 133 5.05 1.97 -8.20
N VAL A 134 3.81 2.05 -8.68
CA VAL A 134 2.63 1.48 -8.05
C VAL A 134 1.93 0.63 -9.10
N GLY A 135 2.11 -0.69 -9.03
CA GLY A 135 1.61 -1.62 -10.05
C GLY A 135 0.83 -2.81 -9.51
N GLU A 136 -0.11 -3.34 -10.27
CA GLU A 136 -0.79 -4.61 -9.95
C GLU A 136 -1.47 -4.62 -8.57
N ASN A 137 -1.87 -3.45 -8.05
CA ASN A 137 -2.55 -3.34 -6.76
C ASN A 137 -4.07 -3.41 -6.95
N HIS A 138 -4.77 -3.96 -5.96
CA HIS A 138 -6.22 -4.01 -5.92
C HIS A 138 -6.73 -3.13 -4.76
N ILE A 139 -7.35 -2.00 -5.12
CA ILE A 139 -7.79 -0.96 -4.20
C ILE A 139 -9.31 -0.79 -4.30
N VAL A 140 -10.03 -1.28 -3.30
CA VAL A 140 -11.49 -1.42 -3.39
C VAL A 140 -12.24 -0.97 -2.15
N CYS A 141 -13.41 -0.36 -2.34
CA CYS A 141 -14.33 -0.05 -1.25
C CYS A 141 -13.70 0.77 -0.12
N ASN A 142 -12.90 1.78 -0.49
CA ASN A 142 -12.36 2.75 0.45
C ASN A 142 -13.22 4.00 0.48
N ARG A 143 -13.20 4.73 1.60
CA ARG A 143 -14.08 5.89 1.78
C ARG A 143 -13.67 7.09 0.92
N THR A 144 -12.38 7.23 0.66
CA THR A 144 -11.78 8.37 -0.05
C THR A 144 -11.26 7.91 -1.42
N GLU A 145 -10.31 8.64 -2.01
CA GLU A 145 -9.70 8.32 -3.29
C GLU A 145 -9.05 6.93 -3.25
N GLY A 146 -8.95 6.24 -4.38
CA GLY A 146 -8.15 5.01 -4.47
C GLY A 146 -6.66 5.32 -4.32
N ILE A 147 -6.16 6.23 -5.14
CA ILE A 147 -4.81 6.79 -5.08
C ILE A 147 -4.90 8.32 -5.15
N ASP A 148 -4.37 9.01 -4.15
CA ASP A 148 -4.14 10.46 -4.17
C ASP A 148 -2.64 10.71 -4.37
N ASN A 149 -2.27 11.18 -5.55
CA ASN A 149 -0.90 11.49 -5.89
C ASN A 149 -0.68 13.00 -5.94
N ASN A 150 0.31 13.48 -5.21
CA ASN A 150 0.89 14.82 -5.36
C ASN A 150 2.39 14.76 -5.71
N GLY A 151 2.92 13.56 -5.98
CA GLY A 151 4.31 13.32 -6.36
C GLY A 151 4.59 13.45 -7.85
N GLN A 152 5.85 13.26 -8.22
CA GLN A 152 6.38 13.52 -9.56
C GLN A 152 7.05 12.28 -10.17
N PHE A 153 6.94 12.12 -11.50
CA PHE A 153 7.59 11.01 -12.23
C PHE A 153 7.17 9.60 -11.74
N ASN A 154 6.00 9.48 -11.11
CA ASN A 154 5.47 8.22 -10.63
C ASN A 154 4.83 7.43 -11.79
N ILE A 155 4.73 6.12 -11.62
CA ILE A 155 4.11 5.20 -12.57
C ILE A 155 3.01 4.43 -11.83
N PHE A 156 1.79 4.51 -12.35
CA PHE A 156 0.62 3.76 -11.90
C PHE A 156 0.22 2.80 -13.03
N LEU A 157 0.49 1.51 -12.87
CA LEU A 157 0.38 0.51 -13.94
C LEU A 157 -0.48 -0.69 -13.54
N ASP A 158 -1.41 -1.12 -14.38
CA ASP A 158 -2.15 -2.39 -14.19
C ASP A 158 -2.82 -2.52 -12.79
N ASN A 159 -3.25 -1.41 -12.18
CA ASN A 159 -3.99 -1.46 -10.91
C ASN A 159 -5.50 -1.64 -11.15
N GLU A 160 -6.15 -2.38 -10.25
CA GLU A 160 -7.61 -2.50 -10.16
C GLU A 160 -8.14 -1.57 -9.06
N ILE A 161 -8.87 -0.52 -9.43
CA ILE A 161 -9.34 0.53 -8.51
C ILE A 161 -10.85 0.67 -8.60
N LEU A 162 -11.56 0.13 -7.60
CA LEU A 162 -12.98 -0.19 -7.72
C LEU A 162 -13.80 0.38 -6.56
N ASN A 163 -14.95 0.98 -6.84
CA ASN A 163 -15.97 1.32 -5.84
C ASN A 163 -15.42 2.17 -4.68
N ASN A 164 -14.51 3.11 -4.95
CA ASN A 164 -14.04 4.04 -3.92
C ASN A 164 -14.98 5.24 -3.79
N GLY A 165 -15.12 5.74 -2.57
CA GLY A 165 -16.06 6.80 -2.20
C GLY A 165 -15.62 8.21 -2.62
N ASP A 166 -14.38 8.36 -3.07
CA ASP A 166 -13.89 9.51 -3.84
C ASP A 166 -13.31 9.04 -5.21
N THR A 167 -12.61 9.93 -5.92
CA THR A 167 -11.98 9.64 -7.22
C THR A 167 -11.06 8.40 -7.20
N GLY A 168 -11.08 7.59 -8.26
CA GLY A 168 -10.22 6.41 -8.34
C GLY A 168 -8.73 6.75 -8.26
N ILE A 169 -8.23 7.57 -9.18
CA ILE A 169 -6.89 8.18 -9.14
C ILE A 169 -7.03 9.69 -9.22
N LEU A 170 -6.60 10.40 -8.18
CA LEU A 170 -6.42 11.84 -8.18
C LEU A 170 -4.96 12.18 -8.44
N LEU A 171 -4.68 12.90 -9.53
CA LEU A 171 -3.40 13.57 -9.74
C LEU A 171 -3.58 15.02 -9.32
N GLY A 172 -3.11 15.35 -8.12
CA GLY A 172 -3.24 16.66 -7.51
C GLY A 172 -2.48 17.76 -8.26
N THR A 173 -2.64 19.00 -7.82
CA THR A 173 -2.07 20.17 -8.52
C THR A 173 -0.54 20.18 -8.59
N ASN A 174 0.12 19.40 -7.72
CA ASN A 174 1.57 19.26 -7.68
C ASN A 174 2.08 18.03 -8.47
N SER A 175 1.17 17.22 -9.01
CA SER A 175 1.53 16.05 -9.82
C SER A 175 2.10 16.47 -11.16
N ILE A 176 3.35 16.06 -11.41
CA ILE A 176 4.05 16.41 -12.64
C ILE A 176 4.65 15.15 -13.29
N LEU A 177 4.45 15.01 -14.59
CA LEU A 177 5.11 14.00 -15.43
C LEU A 177 4.93 12.57 -14.93
N ASN A 178 3.75 12.25 -14.38
CA ASN A 178 3.39 10.90 -13.98
C ASN A 178 2.83 10.11 -15.17
N LEU A 179 2.98 8.79 -15.14
CA LEU A 179 2.37 7.87 -16.10
C LEU A 179 1.27 7.07 -15.39
N VAL A 180 0.04 7.15 -15.89
CA VAL A 180 -1.11 6.33 -15.48
C VAL A 180 -1.49 5.47 -16.67
N MET A 181 -1.16 4.17 -16.62
CA MET A 181 -1.28 3.29 -17.77
C MET A 181 -1.94 1.95 -17.45
N ASP A 182 -2.79 1.47 -18.36
CA ASP A 182 -3.41 0.14 -18.33
C ASP A 182 -4.16 -0.21 -17.01
N ASN A 183 -4.59 0.79 -16.24
CA ASN A 183 -5.36 0.55 -15.01
C ASN A 183 -6.84 0.27 -15.32
N GLU A 184 -7.48 -0.56 -14.50
CA GLU A 184 -8.93 -0.77 -14.51
C GLU A 184 -9.57 0.04 -13.39
N LEU A 185 -10.44 0.99 -13.75
CA LEU A 185 -11.14 1.85 -12.79
C LEU A 185 -12.65 1.74 -12.97
N VAL A 186 -13.35 1.28 -11.93
CA VAL A 186 -14.80 1.05 -12.00
C VAL A 186 -15.51 1.70 -10.82
N CYS A 187 -16.49 2.53 -11.13
CA CYS A 187 -17.42 3.10 -10.17
C CYS A 187 -16.76 3.80 -8.97
N ASN A 188 -15.73 4.61 -9.23
CA ASN A 188 -15.26 5.57 -8.25
C ASN A 188 -16.07 6.87 -8.41
N ILE A 189 -16.43 7.53 -7.29
CA ILE A 189 -17.32 8.70 -7.29
C ILE A 189 -16.55 9.89 -6.73
N PRO A 190 -16.46 11.05 -7.38
CA PRO A 190 -17.31 11.47 -8.50
C PRO A 190 -16.87 10.93 -9.86
N GLU A 191 -15.60 10.57 -10.04
CA GLU A 191 -15.05 10.10 -11.31
C GLU A 191 -13.90 9.10 -11.11
N ASN A 192 -13.46 8.45 -12.18
CA ASN A 192 -12.42 7.43 -12.10
C ASN A 192 -11.02 8.04 -12.06
N ILE A 193 -10.70 8.99 -12.94
CA ILE A 193 -9.44 9.73 -12.92
C ILE A 193 -9.72 11.23 -12.96
N ASP A 194 -9.14 11.97 -12.02
CA ASP A 194 -9.13 13.44 -12.01
C ASP A 194 -7.68 13.92 -12.08
N ASP A 195 -7.30 14.51 -13.21
CA ASP A 195 -5.96 15.07 -13.43
C ASP A 195 -5.97 16.60 -13.34
N ARG A 196 -5.44 17.09 -12.22
CA ARG A 196 -5.25 18.52 -11.93
C ARG A 196 -3.79 18.95 -12.06
N GLY A 197 -2.92 18.02 -12.46
CA GLY A 197 -1.48 18.21 -12.53
C GLY A 197 -1.00 18.76 -13.88
N ILE A 198 0.29 18.57 -14.16
CA ILE A 198 0.96 19.09 -15.35
C ILE A 198 1.70 17.96 -16.07
N ASP A 199 1.50 17.85 -17.38
CA ASP A 199 2.19 16.91 -18.27
C ASP A 199 2.13 15.44 -17.81
N ASN A 200 1.04 15.04 -17.14
CA ASN A 200 0.80 13.63 -16.85
C ASN A 200 0.32 12.90 -18.11
N TYR A 201 0.65 11.62 -18.22
CA TYR A 201 0.32 10.77 -19.36
C TYR A 201 -0.66 9.69 -18.92
N LEU A 202 -1.87 9.73 -19.49
CA LEU A 202 -2.92 8.75 -19.25
C LEU A 202 -3.07 7.90 -20.51
N ILE A 203 -2.73 6.61 -20.44
CA ILE A 203 -2.64 5.72 -21.61
C ILE A 203 -3.41 4.44 -21.32
N ASN A 204 -4.35 4.07 -22.19
CA ASN A 204 -5.03 2.76 -22.16
C ASN A 204 -5.72 2.37 -20.83
N ASN A 205 -6.06 3.32 -19.96
CA ASN A 205 -6.85 3.01 -18.77
C ASN A 205 -8.29 2.65 -19.18
N THR A 206 -8.84 1.62 -18.55
CA THR A 206 -10.23 1.19 -18.74
C THR A 206 -11.10 1.80 -17.65
N GLU A 207 -11.94 2.74 -18.01
CA GLU A 207 -12.81 3.45 -17.08
C GLU A 207 -14.28 3.09 -17.29
N LYS A 208 -14.95 2.63 -16.23
CA LYS A 208 -16.41 2.42 -16.22
C LYS A 208 -17.05 3.22 -15.07
N PRO A 209 -17.98 4.15 -15.35
CA PRO A 209 -18.70 4.85 -14.27
C PRO A 209 -19.66 3.89 -13.55
N CYS A 210 -20.18 4.32 -12.39
CA CYS A 210 -21.21 3.57 -11.68
C CYS A 210 -22.47 3.39 -12.54
N GLY A 211 -23.00 2.16 -12.58
CA GLY A 211 -24.36 1.92 -13.03
C GLY A 211 -25.41 2.38 -12.01
N PRO A 212 -26.70 2.34 -12.38
CA PRO A 212 -27.79 2.59 -11.44
C PRO A 212 -27.74 1.62 -10.26
N CYS A 213 -27.77 2.15 -9.04
CA CYS A 213 -27.70 1.39 -7.78
C CYS A 213 -26.38 0.58 -7.58
N GLU A 214 -25.30 0.97 -8.26
CA GLU A 214 -23.98 0.35 -8.11
C GLU A 214 -23.04 1.24 -7.29
N SER A 215 -23.54 2.25 -6.56
CA SER A 215 -22.64 3.17 -5.85
C SER A 215 -21.80 2.45 -4.79
N PRO A 216 -20.60 2.97 -4.44
CA PRO A 216 -19.79 2.43 -3.37
C PRO A 216 -20.58 2.15 -2.08
N SER A 217 -21.46 3.06 -1.67
CA SER A 217 -22.30 2.87 -0.48
C SER A 217 -23.29 1.70 -0.58
N GLU A 218 -23.69 1.29 -1.78
CA GLU A 218 -24.63 0.17 -1.98
C GLU A 218 -23.91 -1.18 -2.09
N VAL A 219 -22.74 -1.19 -2.72
CA VAL A 219 -21.99 -2.42 -3.00
C VAL A 219 -21.05 -2.78 -1.85
N CYS A 220 -20.42 -1.79 -1.23
CA CYS A 220 -19.38 -2.03 -0.22
C CYS A 220 -19.93 -2.47 1.15
N ASP A 221 -21.15 -2.06 1.51
CA ASP A 221 -21.83 -2.45 2.75
C ASP A 221 -22.21 -3.94 2.80
N ASN A 222 -22.24 -4.61 1.63
CA ASN A 222 -22.65 -6.01 1.49
C ASN A 222 -21.48 -6.99 1.34
N PHE A 223 -20.22 -6.54 1.45
CA PHE A 223 -19.10 -7.46 1.39
C PHE A 223 -19.07 -8.35 2.65
N PRO A 224 -19.00 -9.69 2.49
CA PRO A 224 -18.79 -10.57 3.62
C PRO A 224 -17.49 -10.22 4.35
N GLU A 225 -17.50 -10.28 5.69
CA GLU A 225 -16.30 -10.24 6.53
C GLU A 225 -15.39 -11.48 6.30
N GLU A 226 -15.87 -12.47 5.54
CA GLU A 226 -15.22 -13.75 5.27
C GLU A 226 -14.61 -13.78 3.86
N ASP A 227 -13.44 -13.17 3.68
CA ASP A 227 -12.43 -13.78 2.81
C ASP A 227 -11.02 -13.42 3.29
N ASN A 228 -10.66 -13.91 4.47
CA ASN A 228 -9.28 -13.91 4.95
C ASN A 228 -8.43 -15.01 4.28
N SER A 229 -9.02 -15.81 3.40
CA SER A 229 -8.35 -16.76 2.51
C SER A 229 -8.09 -16.12 1.15
N ILE A 230 -7.03 -15.32 1.07
CA ILE A 230 -6.36 -15.16 -0.22
C ILE A 230 -5.93 -16.56 -0.63
N ASN A 231 -6.59 -17.08 -1.66
CA ASN A 231 -6.28 -18.37 -2.26
C ASN A 231 -4.76 -18.44 -2.49
N GLU A 232 -4.14 -19.47 -1.91
CA GLU A 232 -2.77 -19.84 -2.22
C GLU A 232 -2.60 -19.86 -3.75
N PRO A 233 -1.49 -19.32 -4.31
CA PRO A 233 -1.18 -19.56 -5.70
C PRO A 233 -1.15 -21.08 -5.88
N ARG A 234 -1.99 -21.60 -6.78
CA ARG A 234 -2.00 -23.03 -7.11
C ARG A 234 -0.61 -23.40 -7.61
N GLU A 235 0.18 -24.03 -6.74
CA GLU A 235 1.38 -24.72 -7.16
C GLU A 235 0.97 -25.83 -8.13
N GLY A 236 1.44 -25.71 -9.37
CA GLY A 236 1.60 -26.82 -10.30
C GLY A 236 0.32 -27.55 -10.72
N GLU A 237 -0.27 -27.13 -11.82
CA GLU A 237 -0.89 -28.09 -12.74
C GLU A 237 0.05 -28.32 -13.93
N ASN A 238 0.40 -29.59 -14.11
CA ASN A 238 1.42 -30.15 -15.01
C ASN A 238 1.34 -29.71 -16.47
#